data_AF-A0A858X005-F1
#
_entry.id   AF-A0A858X005-F1
#
_cell.length_a   1.000
_cell.length_b   1.000
_cell.length_c   1.000
_cell.angle_alpha   90.00
_cell.angle_beta   90.00
_cell.angle_gamma   90.00
#
_symmetry.space_group_name_H-M   'P 1'
#
loop_
_entity.id
_entity.type
_entity.pdbx_description
1 polymer ?
#
loop_
_entity_poly.entity_id
_entity_poly.type
_entity_poly.pdbx_seq_one_letter_code
_entity_poly.pdbx_strand_id
1 'polypeptide(L)'
;MTTIALQCPVEIDGKQITSVDLRQPTGRGMIELSRHLPALTKLAEQNQAGANVMPDAAVIEALVCVAGVVAGIGSEAAGELAFSDITTIVMASQSFLEPALSAEPKSGGSSLPLSRAS
;
A
#
# COMPACT_ATOMS: atom_id res chain seq x y z
N MET A 1 -2.35 3.36 18.34
CA MET A 1 -1.79 4.38 17.43
C MET A 1 -0.31 4.14 17.40
N THR A 2 0.26 3.89 16.21
CA THR A 2 1.67 3.50 16.06
C THR A 2 2.42 4.66 15.43
N THR A 3 3.45 5.16 16.11
CA THR A 3 4.28 6.27 15.62
C THR A 3 5.64 5.72 15.20
N ILE A 4 6.12 6.13 14.04
CA ILE A 4 7.45 5.78 13.53
C ILE A 4 8.31 7.04 13.49
N ALA A 5 9.47 6.99 14.14
CA ALA A 5 10.50 8.00 13.96
C ALA A 5 11.23 7.74 12.63
N LEU A 6 11.38 8.79 11.83
CA LEU A 6 12.11 8.73 10.56
C LEU A 6 13.60 8.71 10.83
N GLN A 7 14.32 7.80 10.16
CA GLN A 7 15.77 7.75 10.18
C GLN A 7 16.37 8.93 9.43
N CYS A 8 15.70 9.37 8.35
CA CYS A 8 16.08 10.52 7.56
C CYS A 8 14.94 11.55 7.61
N PRO A 9 15.07 12.61 8.43
CA PRO A 9 14.11 13.70 8.44
C PRO A 9 13.94 14.30 7.04
N VAL A 10 12.71 14.61 6.66
CA VAL A 10 12.39 15.22 5.37
C VAL A 10 11.75 16.60 5.58
N GLU A 11 11.89 17.48 4.62
CA GLU A 11 11.16 18.75 4.61
C GLU A 11 9.94 18.64 3.72
N ILE A 12 8.75 18.83 4.31
CA ILE A 12 7.47 18.86 3.60
C ILE A 12 6.81 20.20 3.95
N ASP A 13 6.46 20.99 2.93
CA ASP A 13 5.89 22.34 3.09
C ASP A 13 6.73 23.27 3.99
N GLY A 14 8.06 23.15 3.92
CA GLY A 14 8.98 23.94 4.75
C GLY A 14 9.00 23.55 6.23
N LYS A 15 8.42 22.41 6.59
CA LYS A 15 8.49 21.83 7.93
C LYS A 15 9.29 20.56 7.91
N GLN A 16 10.23 20.45 8.84
CA GLN A 16 10.94 19.20 9.07
C GLN A 16 9.99 18.18 9.71
N ILE A 17 9.79 17.07 9.03
CA ILE A 17 9.09 15.89 9.53
C ILE A 17 10.14 14.90 10.02
N THR A 18 10.07 14.56 11.30
CA THR A 18 10.96 13.59 11.96
C THR A 18 10.24 12.31 12.37
N SER A 19 8.92 12.27 12.25
CA SER A 19 8.10 11.12 12.60
C SER A 19 6.75 11.15 11.90
N VAL A 20 6.16 9.98 11.71
CA VAL A 20 4.80 9.83 11.16
C VAL A 20 3.93 8.94 12.05
N ASP A 21 2.65 9.28 12.12
CA ASP A 21 1.64 8.45 12.79
C ASP A 21 0.95 7.56 11.77
N LEU A 22 0.96 6.25 12.02
CA LEU A 22 0.27 5.30 11.16
C LEU A 22 -1.22 5.28 11.46
N ARG A 23 -2.01 5.33 10.39
CA ARG A 23 -3.47 5.24 10.42
C ARG A 23 -3.98 4.23 9.41
N GLN A 24 -5.18 3.72 9.68
CA GLN A 24 -5.90 2.90 8.69
C GLN A 24 -6.19 3.72 7.43
N PRO A 25 -6.06 3.12 6.23
CA PRO A 25 -6.46 3.77 5.00
C PRO A 25 -7.92 4.23 5.05
N THR A 26 -8.17 5.45 4.59
CA THR A 26 -9.55 5.90 4.33
C THR A 26 -10.08 5.25 3.05
N GLY A 27 -11.39 5.32 2.79
CA GLY A 27 -11.95 4.86 1.51
C GLY A 27 -11.27 5.48 0.29
N ARG A 28 -10.88 6.77 0.37
CA ARG A 28 -10.09 7.43 -0.68
C ARG A 28 -8.69 6.82 -0.81
N GLY A 29 -8.02 6.58 0.32
CA GLY A 29 -6.72 5.89 0.34
C GLY A 29 -6.79 4.50 -0.29
N MET A 30 -7.85 3.74 -0.01
CA MET A 30 -8.07 2.42 -0.63
C MET A 30 -8.25 2.48 -2.15
N ILE A 31 -8.89 3.52 -2.68
CA ILE A 31 -9.01 3.75 -4.13
C ILE A 31 -7.65 4.07 -4.76
N GLU A 32 -6.77 4.75 -4.02
CA GLU A 32 -5.42 5.04 -4.48
C GLU A 32 -4.57 3.77 -4.50
N LEU A 33 -4.61 3.00 -3.41
CA LEU A 33 -3.93 1.71 -3.29
C LEU A 33 -4.37 0.71 -4.36
N SER A 34 -5.66 0.68 -4.72
CA SER A 34 -6.19 -0.28 -5.70
C SER A 34 -5.53 -0.17 -7.08
N ARG A 35 -5.02 1.02 -7.43
CA ARG A 35 -4.30 1.28 -8.69
C ARG A 35 -2.94 0.58 -8.74
N HIS A 36 -2.37 0.31 -7.57
CA HIS A 36 -1.05 -0.28 -7.39
C HIS A 36 -1.11 -1.77 -7.01
N LEU A 37 -2.29 -2.33 -6.75
CA LEU A 37 -2.47 -3.75 -6.43
C LEU A 37 -1.79 -4.70 -7.43
N PRO A 38 -1.89 -4.51 -8.76
CA PRO A 38 -1.22 -5.42 -9.70
C PRO A 38 0.30 -5.50 -9.49
N ALA A 39 0.96 -4.38 -9.16
CA ALA A 39 2.39 -4.35 -8.89
C ALA A 39 2.73 -5.04 -7.55
N LEU A 40 1.92 -4.82 -6.52
CA LEU A 40 2.09 -5.46 -5.21
C LEU A 40 1.85 -6.97 -5.28
N THR A 41 0.84 -7.43 -6.03
CA THR A 41 0.57 -8.86 -6.24
C THR A 41 1.72 -9.52 -6.99
N LYS A 42 2.21 -8.90 -8.07
CA LYS A 42 3.37 -9.40 -8.82
C LYS A 42 4.61 -9.52 -7.93
N LEU A 43 4.88 -8.52 -7.07
CA LEU A 43 5.96 -8.60 -6.10
C LEU A 43 5.79 -9.77 -5.12
N ALA A 44 4.58 -9.97 -4.59
CA ALA A 44 4.28 -11.05 -3.67
C ALA A 44 4.51 -12.43 -4.31
N GLU A 45 4.07 -12.62 -5.56
CA GLU A 45 4.31 -13.84 -6.34
C GLU A 45 5.80 -14.08 -6.59
N GLN A 46 6.56 -13.03 -6.94
CA GLN A 46 8.02 -13.12 -7.15
C GLN A 46 8.76 -13.48 -5.87
N ASN A 47 8.38 -12.90 -4.73
CA ASN A 47 8.94 -13.22 -3.43
C ASN A 47 8.64 -14.68 -3.03
N GLN A 48 7.42 -15.17 -3.28
CA GLN A 48 7.05 -16.57 -3.02
C GLN A 48 7.83 -17.55 -3.90
N ALA A 49 8.13 -17.17 -5.15
CA ALA A 49 8.95 -17.97 -6.05
C ALA A 49 10.44 -17.97 -5.70
N GLY A 50 10.87 -17.25 -4.65
CA GLY A 50 12.28 -17.10 -4.28
C GLY A 50 13.10 -16.35 -5.33
N ALA A 51 12.43 -15.60 -6.22
CA ALA A 51 13.09 -14.85 -7.26
C ALA A 51 13.70 -13.59 -6.65
N ASN A 52 15.03 -13.47 -6.73
CA ASN A 52 15.76 -12.29 -6.25
C ASN A 52 15.63 -11.16 -7.30
N VAL A 53 14.42 -10.65 -7.47
CA VAL A 53 14.09 -9.64 -8.47
C VAL A 53 14.28 -8.26 -7.86
N MET A 54 15.07 -7.39 -8.51
CA MET A 54 15.06 -5.98 -8.15
C MET A 54 13.64 -5.42 -8.34
N PRO A 55 13.08 -4.69 -7.37
CA PRO A 55 11.77 -4.08 -7.54
C PRO A 55 11.81 -3.12 -8.75
N ASP A 56 10.86 -3.30 -9.66
CA ASP A 56 10.68 -2.37 -10.77
C ASP A 56 10.07 -1.04 -10.29
N ALA A 57 10.06 -0.02 -11.15
CA ALA A 57 9.56 1.30 -10.80
C ALA A 57 8.12 1.26 -10.28
N ALA A 58 7.27 0.39 -10.84
CA ALA A 58 5.87 0.25 -10.44
C ALA A 58 5.73 -0.29 -9.00
N VAL A 59 6.63 -1.20 -8.58
CA VAL A 59 6.70 -1.66 -7.19
C VAL A 59 7.14 -0.54 -6.26
N ILE A 60 8.14 0.25 -6.65
CA ILE A 60 8.61 1.38 -5.83
C ILE A 60 7.51 2.42 -5.66
N GLU A 61 6.82 2.78 -6.75
CA GLU A 61 5.65 3.67 -6.73
C GLU A 61 4.54 3.12 -5.82
N ALA A 62 4.30 1.82 -5.86
CA ALA A 62 3.31 1.17 -5.00
C ALA A 62 3.68 1.28 -3.51
N LEU A 63 4.96 1.08 -3.16
CA LEU A 63 5.44 1.20 -1.78
C LEU A 63 5.34 2.65 -1.28
N VAL A 64 5.68 3.63 -2.12
CA VAL A 64 5.53 5.06 -1.82
C VAL A 64 4.05 5.40 -1.58
N CYS A 65 3.15 4.92 -2.45
CA CYS A 65 1.72 5.14 -2.28
C CYS A 65 1.20 4.53 -0.97
N VAL A 66 1.60 3.29 -0.64
CA VAL A 66 1.28 2.66 0.63
C VAL A 66 1.73 3.52 1.80
N ALA A 67 2.99 3.91 1.84
CA ALA A 67 3.54 4.75 2.90
C ALA A 67 2.78 6.08 3.02
N GLY A 68 2.51 6.77 1.90
CA GLY A 68 1.77 8.03 1.88
C GLY A 68 0.34 7.92 2.38
N VAL A 69 -0.36 6.84 2.03
CA VAL A 69 -1.73 6.59 2.47
C VAL A 69 -1.79 6.29 3.97
N VAL A 70 -0.92 5.40 4.47
CA VAL A 70 -0.94 4.95 5.88
C VAL A 70 -0.32 5.97 6.83
N ALA A 71 0.68 6.75 6.40
CA ALA A 71 1.20 7.89 7.17
C ALA A 71 0.31 9.14 7.04
N GLY A 72 -0.57 9.14 6.04
CA GLY A 72 -1.53 10.21 5.84
C GLY A 72 -0.98 11.50 5.27
N ILE A 73 0.21 11.44 4.68
CA ILE A 73 0.93 12.55 4.06
C ILE A 73 0.71 12.61 2.54
N GLY A 74 0.11 11.57 1.94
CA GLY A 74 -0.10 11.46 0.50
C GLY A 74 1.14 10.95 -0.25
N SER A 75 0.92 10.46 -1.47
CA SER A 75 1.96 9.80 -2.27
C SER A 75 3.08 10.74 -2.72
N GLU A 76 2.76 12.02 -2.97
CA GLU A 76 3.75 13.02 -3.36
C GLU A 76 4.76 13.30 -2.23
N ALA A 77 4.27 13.64 -1.04
CA ALA A 77 5.14 13.86 0.13
C ALA A 77 5.88 12.58 0.56
N ALA A 78 5.27 11.41 0.38
CA ALA A 78 5.93 10.14 0.65
C ALA A 78 7.08 9.83 -0.33
N GLY A 79 7.08 10.44 -1.53
CA GLY A 79 8.16 10.30 -2.51
C GLY A 79 9.49 10.91 -2.06
N GLU A 80 9.45 11.85 -1.12
CA GLU A 80 10.64 12.48 -0.53
C GLU A 80 11.25 11.67 0.61
N LEU A 81 10.53 10.66 1.13
CA LEU A 81 11.01 9.80 2.20
C LEU A 81 12.18 8.93 1.74
N ALA A 82 13.14 8.70 2.64
CA ALA A 82 14.17 7.71 2.40
C ALA A 82 13.56 6.33 2.21
N PHE A 83 14.13 5.53 1.31
CA PHE A 83 13.62 4.19 1.02
C PHE A 83 13.57 3.29 2.27
N SER A 84 14.54 3.42 3.18
CA SER A 84 14.53 2.69 4.46
C SER A 84 13.32 3.07 5.33
N ASP A 85 12.95 4.35 5.37
CA ASP A 85 11.78 4.82 6.11
C ASP A 85 10.47 4.34 5.46
N ILE A 86 10.38 4.38 4.12
CA ILE A 86 9.24 3.83 3.36
C ILE A 86 9.05 2.35 3.70
N THR A 87 10.11 1.53 3.61
CA THR A 87 10.02 0.10 3.92
C THR A 87 9.61 -0.15 5.37
N THR A 88 10.12 0.64 6.33
CA THR A 88 9.76 0.54 7.75
C THR A 88 8.28 0.86 7.97
N ILE A 89 7.78 1.93 7.35
CA ILE A 89 6.36 2.31 7.40
C ILE A 89 5.48 1.22 6.81
N VAL A 90 5.82 0.72 5.62
CA VAL A 90 5.06 -0.33 4.93
C VAL A 90 4.99 -1.60 5.78
N MET A 91 6.13 -2.07 6.31
CA MET A 91 6.19 -3.26 7.17
C MET A 91 5.36 -3.10 8.44
N ALA A 92 5.42 -1.95 9.10
CA ALA A 92 4.62 -1.67 10.29
C ALA A 92 3.11 -1.55 10.00
N SER A 93 2.74 -1.26 8.74
CA SER A 93 1.35 -1.09 8.30
C SER A 93 0.69 -2.37 7.78
N GLN A 94 1.38 -3.51 7.77
CA GLN A 94 0.88 -4.77 7.19
C GLN A 94 -0.51 -5.16 7.71
N SER A 95 -0.76 -5.00 9.02
CA SER A 95 -2.05 -5.32 9.63
C SER A 95 -3.22 -4.47 9.14
N PHE A 96 -2.96 -3.28 8.56
CA PHE A 96 -3.99 -2.45 7.94
C PHE A 96 -4.30 -2.87 6.50
N LEU A 97 -3.37 -3.56 5.85
CA LEU A 97 -3.42 -3.93 4.44
C LEU A 97 -3.82 -5.38 4.22
N GLU A 98 -3.64 -6.25 5.22
CA GLU A 98 -4.05 -7.66 5.18
C GLU A 98 -5.51 -7.87 4.70
N PRO A 99 -6.53 -7.10 5.15
CA PRO A 99 -7.90 -7.27 4.67
C PRO A 99 -8.08 -6.96 3.18
N ALA A 100 -7.24 -6.07 2.63
CA ALA A 100 -7.31 -5.65 1.24
C ALA A 100 -6.52 -6.58 0.31
N LEU A 101 -5.43 -7.17 0.80
CA LEU A 101 -4.55 -8.07 0.05
C LEU A 101 -5.01 -9.53 0.13
N SER A 102 -5.76 -9.90 1.18
CA SER A 102 -6.30 -11.25 1.37
C SER A 102 -7.71 -11.43 0.78
N ALA A 103 -8.28 -10.38 0.19
CA ALA A 103 -9.55 -10.49 -0.52
C ALA A 103 -9.31 -11.30 -1.79
N GLU A 104 -9.49 -12.63 -1.71
CA GLU A 104 -9.58 -13.47 -2.90
C GLU A 104 -10.57 -12.82 -3.87
N PRO A 105 -10.24 -12.72 -5.18
CA PRO A 105 -11.24 -12.34 -6.16
C PRO A 105 -12.35 -13.37 -6.03
N LYS A 106 -13.54 -12.96 -5.57
CA LYS A 106 -14.73 -13.79 -5.71
C LYS A 106 -14.89 -14.05 -7.20
N SER A 107 -14.38 -15.21 -7.64
CA SER A 107 -14.65 -15.79 -8.94
C SER A 107 -16.14 -15.65 -9.16
N GLY A 108 -16.50 -14.82 -10.15
CA GLY A 108 -17.87 -14.46 -10.45
C GLY A 108 -18.66 -15.63 -11.00
N GLY A 109 -19.02 -16.58 -10.13
CA GLY A 109 -20.09 -17.54 -10.37
C GLY A 109 -21.42 -16.89 -10.03
N SER A 110 -21.83 -15.86 -10.79
CA SER A 110 -23.20 -15.34 -10.71
C SER A 110 -24.10 -16.27 -11.52
N SER A 111 -24.49 -17.40 -10.93
CA SER A 111 -25.66 -18.15 -11.36
C SER A 111 -26.89 -17.36 -10.91
N LEU A 112 -27.30 -16.37 -11.71
CA LEU A 112 -28.64 -15.81 -11.60
C LEU A 112 -29.65 -16.93 -11.87
N PRO A 113 -30.58 -17.24 -10.95
CA PRO A 113 -31.69 -18.12 -11.29
C PRO A 113 -32.61 -17.35 -12.24
N LEU A 114 -32.61 -17.76 -13.52
CA LEU A 114 -33.68 -17.43 -14.45
C LEU A 114 -34.98 -18.05 -13.92
N SER A 115 -35.71 -17.32 -13.07
CA SER A 115 -37.13 -17.60 -12.84
C SER A 115 -37.87 -17.28 -14.13
N ARG A 116 -38.16 -18.33 -14.90
CA ARG A 116 -39.16 -18.31 -15.96
C ARG A 116 -40.50 -17.98 -15.32
N ALA A 117 -41.05 -16.83 -15.68
CA ALA A 117 -42.47 -16.56 -15.52
C ALA A 117 -43.26 -17.57 -16.38
N SER A 118 -44.19 -18.27 -15.73
CA SER A 118 -45.31 -18.97 -16.34
C SER A 118 -46.59 -18.37 -15.76
#